data_AF-Q2JWH2-F1
#
_entry.id   AF-Q2JWH2-F1
#
_cell.length_a   1.000
_cell.length_b   1.000
_cell.length_c   1.000
_cell.angle_alpha   90.00
_cell.angle_beta   90.00
_cell.angle_gamma   90.00
#
_symmetry.space_group_name_H-M   'P 1'
#
loop_
_entity.id
_entity.type
_entity.pdbx_description
1 polymer ?
#
loop_
_entity_poly.entity_id
_entity_poly.type
_entity_poly.pdbx_seq_one_letter_code
_entity_poly.pdbx_strand_id
1 'polypeptide(L)' 'MDAKLVLVGVALVLSLASFYFGTRNGFYDTDKYHGNGSAH' A
#
# COMPACT_ATOMS: atom_id res chain seq x y z
N MET A 1 10.96 -14.52 21.49
CA MET A 1 10.28 -13.21 21.27
C MET A 1 8.79 -13.43 21.46
N ASP A 2 8.09 -12.52 22.13
CA ASP A 2 6.65 -12.64 22.37
C ASP A 2 5.85 -12.38 21.07
N ALA A 3 4.95 -13.30 20.71
CA ALA A 3 4.23 -13.24 19.44
C ALA A 3 3.27 -12.03 19.36
N LYS A 4 2.68 -11.60 20.49
CA LYS A 4 1.78 -10.44 20.50
C LYS A 4 2.56 -9.16 20.23
N LEU A 5 3.74 -9.04 20.82
CA LEU A 5 4.62 -7.90 20.58
C LEU A 5 5.07 -7.82 19.11
N VAL A 6 5.43 -8.95 18.50
CA VAL A 6 5.79 -9.01 17.07
C VAL A 6 4.61 -8.58 16.19
N LEU A 7 3.40 -9.08 16.48
CA LEU A 7 2.20 -8.73 15.72
C LEU A 7 1.89 -7.22 15.79
N VAL A 8 1.99 -6.61 16.96
CA VAL A 8 1.78 -5.16 17.12
C VAL A 8 2.83 -4.38 16.35
N GLY A 9 4.10 -4.76 16.44
CA GLY A 9 5.19 -4.10 15.71
C GLY A 9 5.01 -4.18 14.19
N VAL A 10 4.66 -5.38 13.67
CA VAL A 10 4.41 -5.58 12.24
C VAL A 10 3.19 -4.80 11.78
N ALA A 11 2.10 -4.78 12.55
CA ALA A 11 0.90 -4.03 12.21
C ALA A 11 1.20 -2.53 12.07
N LEU A 12 1.95 -1.96 13.01
CA LEU A 12 2.36 -0.55 12.97
C LEU A 12 3.18 -0.21 11.73
N VAL A 13 4.19 -1.03 11.44
CA VAL A 13 5.05 -0.85 10.25
C VAL A 13 4.24 -0.98 8.97
N LEU A 14 3.37 -2.00 8.88
CA LEU A 14 2.53 -2.23 7.71
C LEU A 14 1.57 -1.07 7.49
N SER A 15 0.90 -0.57 8.53
CA SER A 15 0.00 0.57 8.40
C SER A 15 0.70 1.82 7.88
N LEU A 16 1.85 2.18 8.45
CA LEU A 16 2.62 3.34 8.01
C LEU A 16 3.14 3.16 6.57
N ALA A 17 3.62 1.95 6.23
CA ALA A 17 4.05 1.63 4.88
C ALA A 17 2.89 1.72 3.88
N SER A 18 1.70 1.22 4.22
CA SER A 18 0.51 1.30 3.37
C SER A 18 0.12 2.75 3.07
N PHE A 19 0.16 3.65 4.07
CA PHE A 19 -0.06 5.08 3.82
C PHE A 19 1.00 5.67 2.90
N TYR A 20 2.27 5.37 3.16
CA TYR A 20 3.37 5.88 2.35
C TYR A 20 3.27 5.41 0.88
N PHE A 21 3.17 4.10 0.64
CA PHE A 21 3.11 3.55 -0.71
C PHE A 21 1.79 3.85 -1.42
N GLY A 22 0.67 3.98 -0.68
CA GLY A 22 -0.61 4.38 -1.25
C GLY A 22 -0.60 5.78 -1.87
N THR A 23 0.29 6.67 -1.42
CA THR A 23 0.47 8.01 -2.03
C THR A 23 1.46 8.05 -3.18
N ARG A 24 2.22 6.97 -3.41
CA ARG A 24 3.25 6.90 -4.44
C ARG A 24 2.82 6.03 -5.60
N ASN A 25 1.76 6.47 -6.27
CA ASN A 25 1.27 5.83 -7.47
C ASN A 25 2.14 6.21 -8.69
N GLY A 26 1.94 5.51 -9.81
CA GLY A 26 2.78 5.65 -11.00
C GLY A 26 1.94 5.60 -12.26
N PHE A 27 1.95 4.44 -12.93
CA PHE A 27 1.32 4.26 -14.25
C PHE A 27 -0.14 4.75 -14.31
N TYR A 28 -0.93 4.48 -13.27
CA TYR A 28 -2.35 4.85 -13.18
C TYR A 28 -2.62 6.37 -13.17
N ASP A 29 -1.62 7.19 -12.81
CA ASP A 29 -1.74 8.66 -12.80
C ASP A 29 -1.14 9.31 -14.06
N THR A 30 -0.70 8.51 -15.04
CA THR A 30 -0.13 9.01 -16.28
C THR A 30 -1.16 9.11 -17.38
N ASP A 31 -0.92 9.99 -18.36
CA ASP A 31 -1.74 10.11 -19.58
C ASP A 31 -1.76 8.82 -20.43
N LYS A 32 -0.88 7.86 -20.13
CA LYS A 32 -0.82 6.55 -20.81
C LYS A 32 -1.84 5.57 -20.25
N TYR A 33 -2.47 5.88 -19.12
CA TYR A 33 -3.51 5.04 -18.54
C TYR A 33 -4.88 5.41 -19.12
N HIS A 34 -5.49 4.46 -19.81
CA HIS A 34 -6.77 4.66 -20.51
C HIS A 34 -7.92 3.85 -19.89
N GLY A 35 -7.67 3.19 -18.76
CA GLY A 35 -8.65 2.36 -18.05
C GLY A 35 -9.33 3.09 -16.89
N ASN A 36 -10.19 2.39 -16.17
CA ASN A 36 -10.90 2.89 -14.97
C ASN A 36 -10.45 2.21 -13.66
N GLY A 37 -9.38 1.43 -13.71
CA GLY A 37 -8.82 0.69 -12.57
C GLY A 37 -9.19 -0.79 -12.50
N SER A 38 -10.02 -1.31 -13.42
CA SER A 38 -10.44 -2.72 -13.42
C SER A 38 -10.21 -3.40 -14.76
N ALA A 39 -10.21 -4.74 -14.75
CA ALA A 39 -10.43 -5.52 -15.95
C ALA A 39 -11.91 -5.41 -16.35
N HIS A 40 -12.19 -5.24 -17.64
CA HIS A 40 -13.54 -5.30 -18.20
C HIS A 40 -13.83 -6.74 -18.63
#